data_AF-A0A3G4RIF8-F1
#
_entry.id   AF-A0A3G4RIF8-F1
#
_cell.length_a   1.000
_cell.length_b   1.000
_cell.length_c   1.000
_cell.angle_alpha   90.00
_cell.angle_beta   90.00
_cell.angle_gamma   90.00
#
_symmetry.space_group_name_H-M   'P 1'
#
loop_
_entity.id
_entity.type
_entity.pdbx_description
1 polymer ?
#
loop_
_entity_poly.entity_id
_entity_poly.type
_entity_poly.pdbx_seq_one_letter_code
_entity_poly.pdbx_strand_id
1 'polypeptide(L)'
;SREEYNQLGAVTEFRFSEEIGKAFRGNNALKWLQSWGTDWGFMNSEQALTFVDNHDNQRDQGSVLNYKSPRQYKMATAFHLAYPYGISRVMSSFAFDDHDTPPPQDAQENIISPEFDEDGACVNGWICEHRWRQIYAMVGFKNAVRDTELSGWWDNGDNQISFCRGNKGFLAVNNNLYDLSQELNTCLPAGEYCDVISGSLIDGACTGKSVTVNESGYGYIHIGSDDFDGVLALHVNAKV
;
A
#
# COMPACT_ATOMS: atom_id res chain seq x y z
N SER A 1 -20.57 -21.98 -5.45
CA SER A 1 -19.89 -21.34 -6.61
C SER A 1 -19.47 -19.93 -6.21
N ARG A 2 -18.28 -19.47 -6.64
CA ARG A 2 -17.69 -18.17 -6.24
C ARG A 2 -18.57 -16.97 -6.55
N GLU A 3 -19.44 -17.08 -7.56
CA GLU A 3 -20.20 -15.95 -8.12
C GLU A 3 -21.67 -15.90 -7.66
N GLU A 4 -22.07 -16.82 -6.76
CA GLU A 4 -23.46 -16.97 -6.29
C GLU A 4 -24.03 -15.69 -5.66
N TYR A 5 -23.16 -14.86 -5.06
CA TYR A 5 -23.56 -13.67 -4.29
C TYR A 5 -23.31 -12.35 -5.03
N ASN A 6 -22.68 -12.40 -6.21
CA ASN A 6 -22.21 -11.21 -6.93
C ASN A 6 -23.34 -10.28 -7.41
N GLN A 7 -24.57 -10.78 -7.52
CA GLN A 7 -25.75 -9.99 -7.87
C GLN A 7 -26.35 -9.23 -6.68
N LEU A 8 -25.97 -9.60 -5.44
CA LEU A 8 -26.48 -8.97 -4.22
C LEU A 8 -25.60 -7.80 -3.77
N GLY A 9 -24.31 -7.82 -4.11
CA GLY A 9 -23.35 -6.77 -3.78
C GLY A 9 -21.90 -7.26 -3.94
N ALA A 10 -20.97 -6.43 -3.48
CA ALA A 10 -19.56 -6.81 -3.44
C ALA A 10 -19.31 -7.93 -2.42
N VAL A 11 -18.38 -8.82 -2.76
CA VAL A 11 -17.99 -9.99 -1.97
C VAL A 11 -16.52 -9.84 -1.54
N THR A 12 -16.20 -10.28 -0.33
CA THR A 12 -14.82 -10.28 0.17
C THR A 12 -13.93 -11.22 -0.65
N GLU A 13 -12.92 -10.66 -1.31
CA GLU A 13 -11.95 -11.42 -2.10
C GLU A 13 -10.77 -11.86 -1.21
N PHE A 14 -10.94 -12.94 -0.44
CA PHE A 14 -9.89 -13.43 0.48
C PHE A 14 -8.60 -13.86 -0.23
N ARG A 15 -8.70 -14.34 -1.49
CA ARG A 15 -7.51 -14.71 -2.26
C ARG A 15 -6.59 -13.52 -2.52
N PHE A 16 -7.13 -12.30 -2.56
CA PHE A 16 -6.33 -11.08 -2.63
C PHE A 16 -5.36 -11.01 -1.43
N SER A 17 -5.88 -11.19 -0.21
CA SER A 17 -5.11 -11.10 1.05
C SER A 17 -4.02 -12.17 1.10
N GLU A 18 -4.34 -13.41 0.71
CA GLU A 18 -3.38 -14.50 0.65
C GLU A 18 -2.26 -14.27 -0.37
N GLU A 19 -2.62 -13.92 -1.61
CA GLU A 19 -1.65 -13.80 -2.70
C GLU A 19 -0.76 -12.56 -2.55
N ILE A 20 -1.30 -11.44 -2.04
CA ILE A 20 -0.49 -10.24 -1.79
C ILE A 20 0.48 -10.48 -0.63
N GLY A 21 0.04 -11.22 0.40
CA GLY A 21 0.89 -11.66 1.50
C GLY A 21 2.05 -12.53 1.01
N LYS A 22 1.78 -13.52 0.15
CA LYS A 22 2.82 -14.37 -0.46
C LYS A 22 3.83 -13.55 -1.26
N ALA A 23 3.37 -12.62 -2.10
CA ALA A 23 4.23 -11.80 -2.93
C ALA A 23 5.19 -10.93 -2.10
N PHE A 24 4.65 -10.16 -1.15
CA PHE A 24 5.45 -9.23 -0.35
C PHE A 24 6.28 -9.91 0.75
N ARG A 25 5.99 -11.17 1.10
CA ARG A 25 6.90 -12.02 1.90
C ARG A 25 8.03 -12.65 1.08
N GLY A 26 8.07 -12.45 -0.24
CA GLY A 26 9.10 -13.01 -1.13
C GLY A 26 8.84 -14.47 -1.53
N ASN A 27 7.66 -15.01 -1.25
CA ASN A 27 7.25 -16.35 -1.70
C ASN A 27 6.73 -16.35 -3.15
N ASN A 28 6.54 -15.17 -3.74
CA ASN A 28 6.25 -14.98 -5.15
C ASN A 28 6.87 -13.67 -5.64
N ALA A 29 7.46 -13.65 -6.84
CA ALA A 29 8.15 -12.46 -7.34
C ALA A 29 7.18 -11.33 -7.69
N LEU A 30 7.52 -10.08 -7.34
CA LEU A 30 6.63 -8.94 -7.57
C LEU A 30 6.34 -8.67 -9.05
N LYS A 31 7.21 -9.06 -9.98
CA LYS A 31 6.96 -8.91 -11.43
C LYS A 31 5.63 -9.50 -11.90
N TRP A 32 5.16 -10.57 -11.25
CA TRP A 32 3.93 -11.25 -11.66
C TRP A 32 2.68 -10.41 -11.37
N LEU A 33 2.79 -9.40 -10.51
CA LEU A 33 1.70 -8.50 -10.17
C LEU A 33 1.29 -7.58 -11.33
N GLN A 34 1.97 -7.64 -12.48
CA GLN A 34 1.58 -6.92 -13.70
C GLN A 34 0.11 -7.18 -14.07
N SER A 35 -0.33 -8.44 -13.95
CA SER A 35 -1.69 -8.89 -14.28
C SER A 35 -2.62 -9.02 -13.06
N TRP A 36 -2.25 -8.40 -11.93
CA TRP A 36 -2.98 -8.53 -10.67
C TRP A 36 -4.48 -8.23 -10.82
N GLY A 37 -5.35 -9.19 -10.46
CA GLY A 37 -6.80 -9.06 -10.66
C GLY A 37 -7.44 -10.33 -11.21
N THR A 38 -8.31 -10.20 -12.20
CA THR A 38 -9.08 -11.33 -12.76
C THR A 38 -8.21 -12.42 -13.36
N ASP A 39 -7.02 -12.09 -13.88
CA ASP A 39 -6.07 -13.06 -14.44
C ASP A 39 -5.44 -13.96 -13.37
N TRP A 40 -5.44 -13.51 -12.12
CA TRP A 40 -5.09 -14.31 -10.95
C TRP A 40 -6.25 -15.20 -10.47
N GLY A 41 -7.36 -15.17 -11.20
CA GLY A 41 -8.61 -15.82 -10.85
C GLY A 41 -9.32 -15.13 -9.68
N PHE A 42 -9.15 -13.82 -9.52
CA PHE A 42 -10.01 -13.06 -8.61
C PHE A 42 -11.34 -12.72 -9.29
N MET A 43 -12.31 -12.25 -8.51
CA MET A 43 -13.60 -11.75 -9.00
C MET A 43 -13.43 -10.49 -9.85
N ASN A 44 -14.49 -10.10 -10.57
CA ASN A 44 -14.53 -8.82 -11.26
C ASN A 44 -14.31 -7.68 -10.25
N SER A 45 -13.53 -6.68 -10.67
CA SER A 45 -13.08 -5.57 -9.79
C SER A 45 -14.23 -4.88 -9.06
N GLU A 46 -15.33 -4.59 -9.75
CA GLU A 46 -16.51 -3.91 -9.18
C GLU A 46 -17.25 -4.73 -8.12
N GLN A 47 -17.00 -6.04 -8.07
CA GLN A 47 -17.65 -7.00 -7.17
C GLN A 47 -16.70 -7.44 -6.04
N ALA A 48 -15.46 -6.98 -6.02
CA ALA A 48 -14.44 -7.43 -5.07
C ALA A 48 -14.21 -6.40 -3.96
N LEU A 49 -14.53 -6.74 -2.72
CA LEU A 49 -14.06 -6.03 -1.53
C LEU A 49 -12.70 -6.61 -1.14
N THR A 50 -11.64 -5.81 -1.29
CA THR A 50 -10.24 -6.25 -1.16
C THR A 50 -9.57 -5.63 0.07
N PHE A 51 -8.65 -6.37 0.67
CA PHE A 51 -7.93 -5.98 1.87
C PHE A 51 -6.64 -6.79 1.99
N VAL A 52 -5.59 -6.19 2.58
CA VAL A 52 -4.35 -6.92 2.90
C VAL A 52 -4.60 -7.91 4.02
N ASP A 53 -5.38 -7.51 5.02
CA ASP A 53 -5.82 -8.30 6.17
C ASP A 53 -7.21 -7.87 6.65
N ASN A 54 -7.83 -8.69 7.49
CA ASN A 54 -9.05 -8.36 8.21
C ASN A 54 -8.89 -8.74 9.69
N HIS A 55 -9.94 -8.51 10.49
CA HIS A 55 -9.90 -8.78 11.94
C HIS A 55 -9.71 -10.25 12.31
N ASP A 56 -10.04 -11.17 11.42
CA ASP A 56 -10.01 -12.62 11.60
C ASP A 56 -8.63 -13.15 11.16
N ASN A 57 -8.32 -13.03 9.87
CA ASN A 57 -7.12 -13.60 9.27
C ASN A 57 -5.81 -12.92 9.67
N GLN A 58 -5.83 -11.72 10.27
CA GLN A 58 -4.62 -11.13 10.87
C GLN A 58 -4.13 -11.92 12.08
N ARG A 59 -5.00 -12.74 12.68
CA ARG A 59 -4.74 -13.55 13.89
C ARG A 59 -4.41 -15.00 13.57
N ASP A 60 -4.68 -15.43 12.34
CA ASP A 60 -4.36 -16.78 11.89
C ASP A 60 -2.85 -16.99 11.76
N GLN A 61 -2.42 -18.22 12.05
CA GLN A 61 -1.06 -18.64 11.72
C GLN A 61 -0.94 -18.79 10.20
N GLY A 62 -0.15 -17.95 9.53
CA GLY A 62 -0.03 -18.06 8.08
C GLY A 62 0.72 -16.96 7.35
N SER A 63 0.38 -16.82 6.07
CA SER A 63 1.05 -15.95 5.10
C SER A 63 0.46 -14.54 5.02
N VAL A 64 -0.66 -14.28 5.71
CA VAL A 64 -1.29 -12.95 5.78
C VAL A 64 -0.32 -11.96 6.40
N LEU A 65 -0.22 -10.77 5.80
CA LEU A 65 0.56 -9.66 6.35
C LEU A 65 -0.32 -8.87 7.31
N ASN A 66 0.23 -8.47 8.44
CA ASN A 66 -0.43 -7.59 9.42
C ASN A 66 0.58 -6.57 9.96
N TYR A 67 0.13 -5.72 10.88
CA TYR A 67 0.96 -4.66 11.46
C TYR A 67 2.26 -5.17 12.14
N LYS A 68 2.33 -6.44 12.56
CA LYS A 68 3.53 -7.04 13.18
C LYS A 68 4.67 -7.27 12.18
N SER A 69 4.40 -7.18 10.88
CA SER A 69 5.40 -7.15 9.80
C SER A 69 5.37 -5.78 9.09
N PRO A 70 5.72 -4.69 9.78
CA PRO A 70 5.33 -3.33 9.37
C PRO A 70 5.91 -2.91 8.01
N ARG A 71 7.14 -3.31 7.68
CA ARG A 71 7.77 -2.98 6.39
C ARG A 71 7.00 -3.61 5.23
N GLN A 72 6.82 -4.93 5.25
CA GLN A 72 6.08 -5.65 4.20
C GLN A 72 4.61 -5.24 4.16
N TYR A 73 3.99 -5.00 5.31
CA TYR A 73 2.59 -4.57 5.40
C TYR A 73 2.36 -3.20 4.73
N LYS A 74 3.23 -2.22 5.00
CA LYS A 74 3.17 -0.91 4.34
C LYS A 74 3.40 -1.04 2.84
N MET A 75 4.36 -1.86 2.41
CA MET A 75 4.62 -2.11 0.99
C MET A 75 3.40 -2.71 0.26
N ALA A 76 2.81 -3.76 0.84
CA ALA A 76 1.62 -4.41 0.30
C ALA A 76 0.40 -3.46 0.27
N THR A 77 0.20 -2.67 1.34
CA THR A 77 -0.89 -1.69 1.42
C THR A 77 -0.72 -0.57 0.41
N ALA A 78 0.50 -0.08 0.19
CA ALA A 78 0.78 0.91 -0.84
C ALA A 78 0.45 0.36 -2.25
N PHE A 79 0.88 -0.86 -2.56
CA PHE A 79 0.50 -1.52 -3.82
C PHE A 79 -1.04 -1.69 -3.94
N HIS A 80 -1.72 -2.17 -2.90
CA HIS A 80 -3.17 -2.34 -2.87
C HIS A 80 -3.93 -1.03 -3.13
N LEU A 81 -3.46 0.08 -2.57
CA LEU A 81 -4.09 1.39 -2.75
C LEU A 81 -3.78 1.98 -4.14
N ALA A 82 -2.58 1.75 -4.67
CA ALA A 82 -2.15 2.24 -5.97
C ALA A 82 -2.72 1.45 -7.16
N TYR A 83 -2.88 0.13 -7.04
CA TYR A 83 -3.37 -0.72 -8.14
C TYR A 83 -4.90 -0.58 -8.31
N PRO A 84 -5.43 -0.45 -9.55
CA PRO A 84 -6.84 -0.18 -9.79
C PRO A 84 -7.72 -1.45 -9.76
N TYR A 85 -7.62 -2.24 -8.69
CA TYR A 85 -8.41 -3.46 -8.52
C TYR A 85 -9.19 -3.49 -7.20
N GLY A 86 -10.50 -3.72 -7.29
CA GLY A 86 -11.39 -3.90 -6.14
C GLY A 86 -11.72 -2.60 -5.39
N ILE A 87 -12.66 -2.75 -4.47
CA ILE A 87 -13.01 -1.77 -3.44
C ILE A 87 -12.04 -1.98 -2.27
N SER A 88 -11.06 -1.08 -2.12
CA SER A 88 -10.04 -1.20 -1.08
C SER A 88 -10.59 -0.90 0.31
N ARG A 89 -10.38 -1.81 1.25
CA ARG A 89 -10.55 -1.59 2.70
C ARG A 89 -9.18 -1.61 3.38
N VAL A 90 -8.91 -0.59 4.20
CA VAL A 90 -7.72 -0.51 5.07
C VAL A 90 -8.12 -1.00 6.46
N MET A 91 -7.30 -1.86 7.06
CA MET A 91 -7.51 -2.32 8.42
C MET A 91 -6.99 -1.29 9.43
N SER A 92 -7.60 -1.25 10.61
CA SER A 92 -7.10 -0.52 11.76
C SER A 92 -7.30 -1.38 13.00
N SER A 93 -6.21 -1.73 13.65
CA SER A 93 -6.17 -2.79 14.65
C SER A 93 -5.87 -2.26 16.04
N PHE A 94 -5.96 -3.16 17.01
CA PHE A 94 -5.35 -3.05 18.32
C PHE A 94 -4.31 -4.15 18.49
N ALA A 95 -3.39 -3.97 19.43
CA ALA A 95 -2.34 -4.93 19.71
C ALA A 95 -2.93 -6.23 20.25
N PHE A 96 -2.58 -7.36 19.64
CA PHE A 96 -2.96 -8.69 20.10
C PHE A 96 -1.74 -9.60 20.18
N ASP A 97 -1.76 -10.59 21.07
CA ASP A 97 -0.70 -11.62 21.19
C ASP A 97 -1.18 -12.99 20.69
N ASP A 98 -2.47 -13.27 20.83
CA ASP A 98 -3.12 -14.49 20.37
C ASP A 98 -4.45 -14.20 19.65
N HIS A 99 -5.11 -15.28 19.22
CA HIS A 99 -6.36 -15.20 18.48
C HIS A 99 -7.49 -14.55 19.29
N ASP A 100 -7.55 -14.80 20.60
CA ASP A 100 -8.68 -14.41 21.44
C ASP A 100 -8.42 -13.13 22.24
N THR A 101 -7.27 -12.47 22.03
CA THR A 101 -6.90 -11.23 22.73
C THR A 101 -7.98 -10.16 22.50
N PRO A 102 -8.62 -9.67 23.57
CA PRO A 102 -9.68 -8.66 23.49
C PRO A 102 -9.11 -7.28 23.14
N PRO A 103 -9.97 -6.32 22.74
CA PRO A 103 -9.55 -4.93 22.60
C PRO A 103 -9.02 -4.37 23.93
N PRO A 104 -8.20 -3.30 23.91
CA PRO A 104 -7.71 -2.64 25.11
C PRO A 104 -8.87 -2.24 26.04
N GLN A 105 -8.80 -2.67 27.30
CA GLN A 105 -9.87 -2.49 28.27
C GLN A 105 -9.32 -2.18 29.67
N ASP A 106 -10.12 -1.50 30.49
CA ASP A 106 -9.80 -1.23 31.89
C ASP A 106 -10.07 -2.45 32.78
N ALA A 107 -9.83 -2.31 34.10
CA ALA A 107 -10.05 -3.39 35.06
C ALA A 107 -11.54 -3.76 35.27
N GLN A 108 -12.47 -3.01 34.68
CA GLN A 108 -13.91 -3.26 34.68
C GLN A 108 -14.40 -3.73 33.29
N GLU A 109 -13.50 -4.07 32.37
CA GLU A 109 -13.80 -4.52 31.00
C GLU A 109 -14.46 -3.45 30.12
N ASN A 110 -14.33 -2.16 30.46
CA ASN A 110 -14.71 -1.09 29.54
C ASN A 110 -13.60 -0.88 28.51
N ILE A 111 -13.98 -0.78 27.22
CA ILE A 111 -13.02 -0.51 26.15
C ILE A 111 -12.39 0.88 26.35
N ILE A 112 -11.06 0.92 26.36
CA ILE A 112 -10.30 2.15 26.45
C ILE A 112 -10.24 2.81 25.07
N SER A 113 -10.56 4.10 25.02
CA SER A 113 -10.50 4.86 23.77
C SER A 113 -9.06 5.06 23.30
N PRO A 114 -8.82 5.12 21.97
CA PRO A 114 -7.52 5.52 21.46
C PRO A 114 -7.22 6.97 21.86
N GLU A 115 -5.98 7.19 22.27
CA GLU A 115 -5.39 8.52 22.47
C GLU A 115 -4.21 8.68 21.50
N PHE A 116 -3.74 9.92 21.34
CA PHE A 116 -2.67 10.24 20.40
C PHE A 116 -1.50 10.89 21.13
N ASP A 117 -0.29 10.44 20.82
CA ASP A 117 0.93 11.10 21.28
C ASP A 117 1.25 12.37 20.46
N GLU A 118 2.37 13.03 20.78
CA GLU A 118 2.82 14.26 20.10
C GLU A 118 3.10 14.05 18.61
N ASP A 119 3.49 12.83 18.21
CA ASP A 119 3.74 12.44 16.83
C ASP A 119 2.45 12.00 16.10
N GLY A 120 1.32 11.98 16.81
CA GLY A 120 0.00 11.59 16.31
C GLY A 120 -0.20 10.08 16.19
N ALA A 121 0.71 9.27 16.71
CA ALA A 121 0.57 7.82 16.79
C ALA A 121 -0.43 7.43 17.88
N CYS A 122 -1.11 6.31 17.69
CA CYS A 122 -2.06 5.82 18.69
C CYS A 122 -1.35 5.17 19.87
N VAL A 123 -1.89 5.43 21.07
CA VAL A 123 -1.48 4.77 22.32
C VAL A 123 -2.64 3.94 22.89
N ASN A 124 -2.53 3.49 24.14
CA ASN A 124 -3.52 2.64 24.80
C ASN A 124 -3.76 1.29 24.09
N GLY A 125 -2.71 0.74 23.46
CA GLY A 125 -2.77 -0.54 22.78
C GLY A 125 -3.41 -0.51 21.38
N TRP A 126 -3.78 0.67 20.87
CA TRP A 126 -4.29 0.82 19.51
C TRP A 126 -3.14 0.98 18.50
N ILE A 127 -3.21 0.27 17.37
CA ILE A 127 -2.17 0.30 16.34
C ILE A 127 -2.36 1.46 15.37
N CYS A 128 -3.62 1.68 14.95
CA CYS A 128 -4.01 2.75 14.03
C CYS A 128 -3.17 2.81 12.74
N GLU A 129 -3.07 1.70 12.01
CA GLU A 129 -2.38 1.61 10.73
C GLU A 129 -2.87 2.70 9.76
N HIS A 130 -4.16 3.03 9.79
CA HIS A 130 -4.76 4.12 9.01
C HIS A 130 -4.15 5.52 9.28
N ARG A 131 -3.38 5.70 10.36
CA ARG A 131 -2.67 6.94 10.71
C ARG A 131 -1.18 6.89 10.38
N TRP A 132 -0.65 5.74 10.00
CA TRP A 132 0.73 5.67 9.52
C TRP A 132 0.84 6.49 8.24
N ARG A 133 1.85 7.35 8.16
CA ARG A 133 2.05 8.27 7.03
C ARG A 133 1.95 7.56 5.70
N GLN A 134 2.66 6.45 5.57
CA GLN A 134 2.71 5.63 4.37
C GLN A 134 1.31 5.15 3.94
N ILE A 135 0.39 4.91 4.88
CA ILE A 135 -0.95 4.41 4.60
C ILE A 135 -1.92 5.55 4.30
N TYR A 136 -2.01 6.59 5.15
CA TYR A 136 -2.93 7.71 4.85
C TYR A 136 -2.50 8.47 3.60
N ALA A 137 -1.19 8.58 3.34
CA ALA A 137 -0.70 9.23 2.14
C ALA A 137 -1.05 8.42 0.89
N MET A 138 -1.07 7.08 0.98
CA MET A 138 -1.52 6.23 -0.12
C MET A 138 -3.04 6.22 -0.30
N VAL A 139 -3.82 6.52 0.74
CA VAL A 139 -5.25 6.87 0.58
C VAL A 139 -5.38 8.19 -0.20
N GLY A 140 -4.53 9.18 0.11
CA GLY A 140 -4.39 10.42 -0.66
C GLY A 140 -4.02 10.17 -2.12
N PHE A 141 -3.02 9.32 -2.36
CA PHE A 141 -2.61 8.87 -3.70
C PHE A 141 -3.79 8.26 -4.46
N LYS A 142 -4.49 7.28 -3.87
CA LYS A 142 -5.63 6.61 -4.51
C LYS A 142 -6.72 7.59 -4.93
N ASN A 143 -6.96 8.64 -4.13
CA ASN A 143 -7.88 9.72 -4.47
C ASN A 143 -7.35 10.61 -5.60
N ALA A 144 -6.07 10.97 -5.58
CA ALA A 144 -5.44 11.80 -6.61
C ALA A 144 -5.46 11.13 -7.99
N VAL A 145 -5.29 9.80 -8.02
CA VAL A 145 -5.27 8.99 -9.26
C VAL A 145 -6.62 8.35 -9.61
N ARG A 146 -7.72 8.87 -9.06
CA ARG A 146 -9.05 8.37 -9.40
C ARG A 146 -9.31 8.51 -10.91
N ASP A 147 -10.03 7.53 -11.45
CA ASP A 147 -10.46 7.45 -12.85
C ASP A 147 -9.29 7.36 -13.86
N THR A 148 -8.12 6.88 -13.42
CA THR A 148 -7.01 6.57 -14.32
C THR A 148 -6.78 5.07 -14.41
N GLU A 149 -6.28 4.61 -15.55
CA GLU A 149 -5.89 3.23 -15.76
C GLU A 149 -4.47 2.96 -15.23
N LEU A 150 -4.10 1.68 -15.16
CA LEU A 150 -2.72 1.23 -14.97
C LEU A 150 -1.97 1.40 -16.30
N SER A 151 -0.79 1.98 -16.26
CA SER A 151 0.08 2.09 -17.44
C SER A 151 1.55 2.07 -17.02
N GLY A 152 2.48 2.08 -17.99
CA GLY A 152 3.90 2.26 -17.71
C GLY A 152 4.50 1.20 -16.78
N TRP A 153 4.01 -0.04 -16.81
CA TRP A 153 4.57 -1.13 -16.02
C TRP A 153 6.04 -1.36 -16.40
N TRP A 154 6.88 -1.45 -15.38
CA TRP A 154 8.28 -1.84 -15.47
C TRP A 154 8.61 -2.80 -14.33
N ASP A 155 9.47 -3.77 -14.62
CA ASP A 155 10.07 -4.64 -13.61
C ASP A 155 11.50 -5.02 -14.00
N ASN A 156 12.28 -5.46 -13.02
CA ASN A 156 13.66 -5.94 -13.23
C ASN A 156 13.74 -7.45 -13.53
N GLY A 157 12.62 -8.11 -13.84
CA GLY A 157 12.54 -9.56 -13.92
C GLY A 157 12.51 -10.28 -12.56
N ASP A 158 12.37 -9.56 -11.45
CA ASP A 158 12.26 -10.10 -10.09
C ASP A 158 11.35 -9.27 -9.15
N ASN A 159 11.91 -8.60 -8.13
CA ASN A 159 11.20 -7.97 -7.02
C ASN A 159 11.32 -6.44 -6.98
N GLN A 160 11.79 -5.82 -8.06
CA GLN A 160 11.66 -4.38 -8.29
C GLN A 160 10.61 -4.16 -9.37
N ILE A 161 9.59 -3.37 -9.03
CA ILE A 161 8.50 -3.02 -9.94
C ILE A 161 8.20 -1.54 -9.88
N SER A 162 7.66 -1.00 -10.96
CA SER A 162 7.03 0.31 -10.95
C SER A 162 5.89 0.38 -11.95
N PHE A 163 4.96 1.30 -11.74
CA PHE A 163 3.88 1.56 -12.67
C PHE A 163 3.31 2.95 -12.48
N CYS A 164 2.64 3.42 -13.53
CA CYS A 164 1.89 4.66 -13.56
C CYS A 164 0.40 4.42 -13.32
N ARG A 165 -0.26 5.46 -12.81
CA ARG A 165 -1.70 5.62 -12.80
C ARG A 165 -2.05 6.82 -13.66
N GLY A 166 -2.22 6.55 -14.96
CA GLY A 166 -2.30 7.57 -16.00
C GLY A 166 -1.10 8.53 -15.93
N ASN A 167 -1.38 9.82 -16.05
CA ASN A 167 -0.40 10.90 -15.83
C ASN A 167 -0.55 11.56 -14.46
N LYS A 168 -1.21 10.88 -13.50
CA LYS A 168 -1.55 11.45 -12.19
C LYS A 168 -0.74 10.89 -11.03
N GLY A 169 -0.18 9.69 -11.16
CA GLY A 169 0.63 9.10 -10.11
C GLY A 169 1.56 8.01 -10.61
N PHE A 170 2.58 7.74 -9.80
CA PHE A 170 3.63 6.76 -10.03
C PHE A 170 3.96 6.04 -8.72
N LEU A 171 4.10 4.72 -8.77
CA LEU A 171 4.56 3.90 -7.65
C LEU A 171 5.79 3.12 -8.09
N ALA A 172 6.81 3.06 -7.24
CA ALA A 172 7.91 2.12 -7.35
C ALA A 172 8.07 1.34 -6.04
N VAL A 173 8.41 0.06 -6.16
CA VAL A 173 8.62 -0.86 -5.04
C VAL A 173 9.95 -1.59 -5.22
N ASN A 174 10.73 -1.66 -4.15
CA ASN A 174 11.93 -2.49 -4.07
C ASN A 174 11.77 -3.54 -2.95
N ASN A 175 11.63 -4.80 -3.34
CA ASN A 175 11.65 -5.95 -2.43
C ASN A 175 12.84 -6.88 -2.72
N ASN A 176 13.83 -6.41 -3.49
CA ASN A 176 15.12 -7.09 -3.66
C ASN A 176 16.07 -6.78 -2.49
N LEU A 177 17.12 -7.60 -2.35
CA LEU A 177 18.22 -7.40 -1.39
C LEU A 177 19.33 -6.46 -1.91
N TYR A 178 19.01 -5.65 -2.92
CA TYR A 178 19.89 -4.64 -3.49
C TYR A 178 19.07 -3.43 -3.94
N ASP A 179 19.74 -2.29 -4.09
CA ASP A 179 19.10 -1.02 -4.36
C ASP A 179 18.40 -0.99 -5.73
N LEU A 180 17.26 -0.31 -5.77
CA LEU A 180 16.66 0.18 -7.01
C LEU A 180 17.28 1.55 -7.28
N SER A 181 17.97 1.71 -8.41
CA SER A 181 18.68 2.93 -8.80
C SER A 181 18.59 3.09 -10.32
N GLN A 182 17.46 3.60 -10.83
CA GLN A 182 17.13 3.58 -12.26
C GLN A 182 16.43 4.88 -12.70
N GLU A 183 16.69 5.29 -13.94
CA GLU A 183 15.89 6.31 -14.63
C GLU A 183 14.61 5.65 -15.17
N LEU A 184 13.46 5.98 -14.60
CA LEU A 184 12.18 5.34 -14.94
C LEU A 184 11.20 6.37 -15.53
N ASN A 185 10.35 5.91 -16.46
CA ASN A 185 9.26 6.73 -16.95
C ASN A 185 8.17 6.81 -15.87
N THR A 186 8.00 7.99 -15.29
CA THR A 186 7.00 8.23 -14.24
C THR A 186 5.62 8.53 -14.77
N CYS A 187 5.51 8.79 -16.08
CA CYS A 187 4.31 9.29 -16.76
C CYS A 187 3.79 10.64 -16.24
N LEU A 188 4.46 11.26 -15.26
CA LEU A 188 4.05 12.53 -14.68
C LEU A 188 4.54 13.70 -15.55
N PRO A 189 3.83 14.83 -15.54
CA PRO A 189 4.34 16.06 -16.14
C PRO A 189 5.64 16.52 -15.47
N ALA A 190 6.52 17.19 -16.22
CA ALA A 190 7.78 17.71 -15.70
C ALA A 190 7.61 18.58 -14.46
N GLY A 191 8.54 18.45 -13.51
CA GLY A 191 8.57 19.18 -12.24
C GLY A 191 9.11 18.34 -11.10
N GLU A 192 9.16 18.91 -9.90
CA GLU A 192 9.61 18.22 -8.69
C GLU A 192 8.41 17.67 -7.91
N TYR A 193 8.51 16.42 -7.47
CA TYR A 193 7.46 15.74 -6.71
C TYR A 193 8.01 15.22 -5.41
N CYS A 194 7.28 15.41 -4.32
CA CYS A 194 7.61 14.83 -3.03
C CYS A 194 7.21 13.35 -2.98
N ASP A 195 8.10 12.51 -2.47
CA ASP A 195 7.77 11.14 -2.11
C ASP A 195 6.89 11.13 -0.86
N VAL A 196 5.63 10.75 -1.03
CA VAL A 196 4.64 10.76 0.04
C VAL A 196 4.79 9.60 1.03
N ILE A 197 5.69 8.63 0.73
CA ILE A 197 6.05 7.55 1.66
C ILE A 197 7.06 8.05 2.69
N SER A 198 8.20 8.59 2.23
CA SER A 198 9.26 9.09 3.11
C SER A 198 8.93 10.42 3.77
N GLY A 199 8.04 11.24 3.19
CA GLY A 199 7.67 12.54 3.75
C GLY A 199 6.34 13.10 3.25
N SER A 200 6.26 14.42 3.18
CA SER A 200 5.06 15.17 2.77
C SER A 200 5.44 16.49 2.13
N LEU A 201 4.51 17.08 1.37
CA LEU A 201 4.63 18.45 0.87
C LEU A 201 4.08 19.41 1.94
N ILE A 202 4.95 20.22 2.54
CA ILE A 202 4.60 21.21 3.55
C ILE A 202 5.19 22.55 3.11
N ASP A 203 4.36 23.60 3.04
CA ASP A 203 4.77 24.97 2.69
C ASP A 203 5.61 25.07 1.40
N GLY A 204 5.29 24.23 0.40
CA GLY A 204 5.99 24.21 -0.89
C GLY A 204 7.34 23.47 -0.87
N ALA A 205 7.62 22.68 0.17
CA ALA A 205 8.84 21.89 0.27
C ALA A 205 8.56 20.44 0.68
N CYS A 206 9.39 19.52 0.17
CA CYS A 206 9.34 18.12 0.55
C CYS A 206 10.07 17.90 1.88
N THR A 207 9.41 17.25 2.84
CA THR A 207 10.03 16.86 4.11
C THR A 207 10.80 15.54 4.02
N GLY A 208 10.60 14.77 2.95
CA GLY A 208 11.28 13.51 2.66
C GLY A 208 12.06 13.58 1.34
N LYS A 209 12.16 12.45 0.64
CA LYS A 209 12.76 12.40 -0.70
C LYS A 209 11.92 13.22 -1.69
N SER A 210 12.57 13.75 -2.72
CA SER A 210 11.91 14.30 -3.90
C SER A 210 12.46 13.67 -5.18
N VAL A 211 11.66 13.73 -6.24
CA VAL A 211 12.04 13.26 -7.58
C VAL A 211 11.76 14.38 -8.57
N THR A 212 12.79 14.77 -9.32
CA THR A 212 12.66 15.66 -10.47
C THR A 212 12.31 14.86 -11.71
N VAL A 213 11.16 15.18 -12.30
CA VAL A 213 10.67 14.61 -13.55
C VAL A 213 10.99 15.58 -14.69
N ASN A 214 11.64 15.07 -15.75
CA ASN A 214 12.01 15.86 -16.92
C ASN A 214 10.86 16.02 -17.93
N GLU A 215 11.09 16.79 -19.00
CA GLU A 215 10.08 17.05 -20.06
C GLU A 215 9.56 15.80 -20.76
N SER A 216 10.34 14.72 -20.76
CA SER A 216 9.97 13.42 -21.33
C SER A 216 9.23 12.51 -20.33
N GLY A 217 8.98 12.98 -19.10
CA GLY A 217 8.30 12.22 -18.05
C GLY A 217 9.18 11.25 -17.26
N TYR A 218 10.51 11.27 -17.47
CA TYR A 218 11.45 10.40 -16.75
C TYR A 218 11.98 11.08 -15.49
N GLY A 219 12.23 10.27 -14.46
CA GLY A 219 12.91 10.70 -13.25
C GLY A 219 13.79 9.58 -12.67
N TYR A 220 14.85 9.97 -11.98
CA TYR A 220 15.73 9.03 -11.29
C TYR A 220 15.08 8.54 -9.99
N ILE A 221 14.85 7.24 -9.91
CA ILE A 221 14.24 6.57 -8.76
C ILE A 221 15.30 5.83 -7.97
N HIS A 222 15.40 6.13 -6.68
CA HIS A 222 16.27 5.44 -5.74
C HIS A 222 15.53 4.95 -4.49
N ILE A 223 15.51 3.63 -4.31
CA ILE A 223 14.97 2.95 -3.12
C ILE A 223 16.03 1.95 -2.64
N GLY A 224 16.66 2.25 -1.51
CA GLY A 224 17.68 1.38 -0.91
C GLY A 224 17.06 0.06 -0.44
N SER A 225 17.81 -1.04 -0.49
CA SER A 225 17.32 -2.32 0.07
C SER A 225 17.08 -2.23 1.58
N ASP A 226 17.87 -1.41 2.27
CA ASP A 226 17.82 -1.19 3.72
C ASP A 226 16.93 0.01 4.12
N ASP A 227 16.27 0.65 3.15
CA ASP A 227 15.32 1.72 3.46
C ASP A 227 14.19 1.18 4.36
N PHE A 228 13.78 2.02 5.31
CA PHE A 228 12.70 1.72 6.25
C PHE A 228 11.40 1.34 5.53
N ASP A 229 11.15 1.97 4.39
CA ASP A 229 10.06 1.67 3.46
C ASP A 229 10.63 1.32 2.09
N GLY A 230 10.34 0.12 1.59
CA GLY A 230 10.73 -0.32 0.24
C GLY A 230 9.81 0.22 -0.86
N VAL A 231 9.24 1.42 -0.70
CA VAL A 231 8.28 2.04 -1.64
C VAL A 231 8.61 3.51 -1.82
N LEU A 232 8.41 4.01 -3.04
CA LEU A 232 8.35 5.43 -3.37
C LEU A 232 7.05 5.70 -4.13
N ALA A 233 6.34 6.77 -3.76
CA ALA A 233 5.07 7.13 -4.39
C ALA A 233 5.00 8.63 -4.69
N LEU A 234 4.66 8.97 -5.93
CA LEU A 234 4.54 10.34 -6.42
C LEU A 234 3.14 10.56 -7.01
N HIS A 235 2.55 11.73 -6.81
CA HIS A 235 1.29 12.08 -7.47
C HIS A 235 1.15 13.58 -7.69
N VAL A 236 0.25 13.98 -8.58
CA VAL A 236 0.03 15.39 -8.99
C VAL A 236 -0.26 16.36 -7.84
N ASN A 237 -0.90 15.91 -6.76
CA ASN A 237 -1.15 16.77 -5.59
C ASN A 237 0.07 16.93 -4.64
N ALA A 238 1.20 16.28 -4.94
CA ALA A 238 2.46 16.37 -4.19
C ALA A 238 3.57 16.98 -5.05
N LYS A 239 3.20 17.70 -6.10
CA LYS A 239 4.11 18.46 -6.95
C LYS A 239 4.44 19.79 -6.28
N VAL A 240 5.72 20.17 -6.29
CA VAL A 240 6.22 21.49 -5.86
C VAL A 240 5.99 22.54 -6.95
#